data_AF-A0A5R8MXI3-F1
#
_entry.id   AF-A0A5R8MXI3-F1
#
_cell.length_a   1.000
_cell.length_b   1.000
_cell.length_c   1.000
_cell.angle_alpha   90.00
_cell.angle_beta   90.00
_cell.angle_gamma   90.00
#
_symmetry.space_group_name_H-M   'P 1'
#
loop_
_entity.id
_entity.type
_entity.pdbx_description
1 polymer ?
#
loop_
_entity_poly.entity_id
_entity_poly.type
_entity_poly.pdbx_seq_one_letter_code
_entity_poly.pdbx_strand_id
1 'polypeptide(L)'
;MSSLTDLVRHAAVFQPGDPPRSGVVAFLDPDGESTMTVAEQNGGKVRTQQVAATVVPVNEAVAALARARTGPGVHPATRFWGAVALVALQLVTRGRVLPGVTVGEHDSWRAGPLDAADVQRVRDLADAMPATARAVPLANPAPQDDGIRLPDAEPLVRAFLDAVADTMPRSPGAVRATGTAAYAAMKPVKVPHLRGWAEEVSAGLDAGVRLSLRLEADHLGGNSAGGLAAEFRAVVQVHSLADPSLVVDAAALWQGGGHNGRHSGGQGGGQG
;
A
#
# COMPACT_ATOMS: atom_id res chain seq x y z
N MET A 1 -7.42 29.33 -1.34
CA MET A 1 -7.02 27.91 -1.27
C MET A 1 -8.25 27.09 -0.90
N SER A 2 -8.74 26.30 -1.85
CA SER A 2 -9.86 25.37 -1.67
C SER A 2 -9.54 24.35 -0.57
N SER A 3 -10.52 24.03 0.29
CA SER A 3 -10.32 22.96 1.27
C SER A 3 -10.32 21.60 0.56
N LEU A 4 -9.67 20.60 1.16
CA LEU A 4 -9.68 19.22 0.63
C LEU A 4 -11.12 18.66 0.49
N THR A 5 -12.09 19.20 1.24
CA THR A 5 -13.52 18.86 1.17
C THR A 5 -14.23 19.50 -0.02
N ASP A 6 -13.73 20.62 -0.52
CA ASP A 6 -14.26 21.27 -1.74
C ASP A 6 -13.68 20.60 -2.98
N LEU A 7 -12.40 20.25 -2.95
CA LEU A 7 -11.69 19.60 -4.06
C LEU A 7 -12.36 18.30 -4.52
N VAL A 8 -13.03 17.55 -3.64
CA VAL A 8 -13.64 16.27 -4.03
C VAL A 8 -14.83 16.41 -5.00
N ARG A 9 -15.33 17.63 -5.21
CA ARG A 9 -16.34 17.96 -6.22
C ARG A 9 -15.76 18.07 -7.64
N HIS A 10 -14.44 18.17 -7.76
CA HIS A 10 -13.71 18.25 -9.02
C HIS A 10 -13.18 16.87 -9.43
N ALA A 11 -12.83 16.71 -10.71
CA ALA A 11 -12.22 15.47 -11.19
C ALA A 11 -10.82 15.30 -10.61
N ALA A 12 -10.55 14.15 -9.99
CA ALA A 12 -9.21 13.79 -9.54
C ALA A 12 -8.49 12.91 -10.57
N VAL A 13 -7.20 13.20 -10.81
CA VAL A 13 -6.29 12.38 -11.62
C VAL A 13 -5.05 12.06 -10.78
N PHE A 14 -4.63 10.81 -10.79
CA PHE A 14 -3.38 10.40 -10.16
C PHE A 14 -2.20 10.53 -11.13
N GLN A 15 -1.10 11.13 -10.66
CA GLN A 15 0.17 11.19 -11.36
C GLN A 15 1.21 10.38 -10.56
N PRO A 16 1.65 9.22 -11.09
CA PRO A 16 2.69 8.41 -10.45
C PRO A 16 4.00 9.17 -10.31
N GLY A 17 4.72 8.93 -9.22
CA GLY A 17 6.06 9.42 -8.97
C GLY A 17 7.07 8.28 -8.80
N ASP A 18 8.37 8.61 -8.86
CA ASP A 18 9.46 7.73 -8.48
C ASP A 18 10.30 8.40 -7.38
N PRO A 19 10.31 7.87 -6.13
CA PRO A 19 9.60 6.67 -5.68
C PRO A 19 8.08 6.86 -5.59
N PRO A 20 7.26 5.78 -5.49
CA PRO A 20 5.81 5.87 -5.49
C PRO A 20 5.22 6.92 -4.52
N ARG A 21 5.81 7.11 -3.34
CA ARG A 21 5.38 8.13 -2.36
C ARG A 21 5.52 9.59 -2.82
N SER A 22 6.25 9.87 -3.91
CA SER A 22 6.31 11.21 -4.51
C SER A 22 5.16 11.48 -5.49
N GLY A 23 4.30 10.49 -5.73
CA GLY A 23 3.09 10.65 -6.54
C GLY A 23 2.11 11.65 -5.93
N VAL A 24 1.28 12.23 -6.80
CA VAL A 24 0.33 13.28 -6.45
C VAL A 24 -1.05 13.01 -7.03
N VAL A 25 -2.08 13.56 -6.38
CA VAL A 25 -3.45 13.61 -6.88
C VAL A 25 -3.75 15.05 -7.29
N ALA A 26 -3.99 15.27 -8.58
CA ALA A 26 -4.40 16.56 -9.12
C ALA A 26 -5.93 16.61 -9.21
N PHE A 27 -6.54 17.58 -8.56
CA PHE A 27 -7.96 17.90 -8.70
C PHE A 27 -8.12 19.02 -9.74
N LEU A 28 -8.96 18.82 -10.76
CA LEU A 28 -9.26 19.81 -11.82
C LEU A 28 -10.13 20.96 -11.27
N ASP A 29 -9.51 21.72 -10.37
CA ASP A 29 -10.06 22.86 -9.65
C ASP A 29 -9.76 24.16 -10.42
N PRO A 30 -10.78 24.90 -10.87
CA PRO A 30 -10.61 26.19 -11.53
C PRO A 30 -9.83 27.23 -10.71
N ASP A 31 -9.85 27.12 -9.39
CA ASP A 31 -9.14 28.02 -8.46
C ASP A 31 -7.71 27.51 -8.14
N GLY A 32 -7.28 26.42 -8.77
CA GLY A 32 -5.97 25.82 -8.59
C GLY A 32 -4.84 26.62 -9.26
N GLU A 33 -3.66 26.59 -8.66
CA GLU A 33 -2.49 27.35 -9.13
C GLU A 33 -1.64 26.59 -10.17
N SER A 34 -1.86 25.27 -10.31
CA SER A 34 -1.14 24.44 -11.28
C SER A 34 -1.91 24.34 -12.58
N THR A 35 -1.20 24.18 -13.70
CA THR A 35 -1.81 23.95 -15.02
C THR A 35 -1.53 22.52 -15.46
N MET A 36 -2.55 21.81 -15.93
CA MET A 36 -2.45 20.44 -16.40
C MET A 36 -3.07 20.27 -17.78
N THR A 37 -2.43 19.47 -18.63
CA THR A 37 -2.99 19.07 -19.92
C THR A 37 -3.89 17.85 -19.74
N VAL A 38 -5.16 17.99 -20.11
CA VAL A 38 -6.15 16.91 -20.07
C VAL A 38 -6.73 16.64 -21.44
N ALA A 39 -7.03 15.39 -21.74
CA ALA A 39 -7.79 14.98 -22.90
C ALA A 39 -9.28 15.02 -22.59
N GLU A 40 -10.04 15.71 -23.42
CA GLU A 40 -11.50 15.76 -23.35
C GLU A 40 -12.10 15.34 -24.68
N GLN A 41 -13.22 14.63 -24.60
CA GLN A 41 -14.03 14.31 -25.77
C GLN A 41 -15.02 15.44 -26.02
N ASN A 42 -14.89 16.11 -27.17
CA ASN A 42 -15.80 17.17 -27.59
C ASN A 42 -16.29 16.92 -29.01
N GLY A 43 -17.61 16.78 -29.19
CA GLY A 43 -18.22 16.52 -30.50
C GLY A 43 -17.70 15.26 -31.20
N GLY A 44 -17.38 14.21 -30.43
CA GLY A 44 -16.84 12.94 -30.95
C GLY A 44 -15.34 12.95 -31.28
N LYS A 45 -14.63 14.07 -31.09
CA LYS A 45 -13.17 14.17 -31.24
C LYS A 45 -12.51 14.35 -29.89
N VAL A 46 -11.41 13.64 -29.65
CA VAL A 46 -10.58 13.85 -28.45
C VAL A 46 -9.61 15.00 -28.73
N ARG A 47 -9.56 15.97 -27.82
CA ARG A 47 -8.63 17.11 -27.88
C ARG A 47 -7.98 17.32 -26.54
N THR A 48 -6.77 17.85 -26.54
CA THR A 48 -6.10 18.29 -25.32
C THR A 48 -6.48 19.73 -24.98
N GLN A 49 -6.68 20.01 -23.69
CA GLN A 49 -6.89 21.34 -23.16
C GLN A 49 -6.03 21.56 -21.91
N GLN A 50 -5.58 22.80 -21.70
CA GLN A 50 -4.97 23.21 -20.43
C GLN A 50 -6.07 23.59 -19.45
N VAL A 51 -6.01 23.01 -18.25
CA VAL A 51 -6.95 23.27 -17.15
C VAL A 51 -6.18 23.60 -15.87
N ALA A 52 -6.77 24.45 -15.03
CA ALA A 52 -6.27 24.70 -13.69
C ALA A 52 -6.47 23.46 -12.81
N ALA A 53 -5.56 23.25 -11.87
CA ALA A 53 -5.57 22.13 -10.96
C ALA A 53 -4.94 22.47 -9.60
N THR A 54 -5.49 21.85 -8.55
CA THR A 54 -4.89 21.81 -7.22
C THR A 54 -4.22 20.45 -7.03
N VAL A 55 -2.90 20.45 -6.84
CA VAL A 55 -2.08 19.24 -6.71
C VAL A 55 -1.85 18.93 -5.23
N VAL A 56 -2.18 17.71 -4.81
CA VAL A 56 -2.08 17.26 -3.42
C VAL A 56 -1.20 16.01 -3.35
N PRO A 57 -0.18 15.96 -2.47
CA PRO A 57 0.59 14.75 -2.21
C PRO A 57 -0.30 13.57 -1.81
N VAL A 58 0.03 12.36 -2.26
CA VAL A 58 -0.79 11.16 -1.99
C VAL A 58 -1.07 10.99 -0.49
N ASN A 59 -0.05 11.12 0.37
CA ASN A 59 -0.17 10.97 1.82
C ASN A 59 -1.20 11.93 2.47
N GLU A 60 -1.41 13.10 1.87
CA GLU A 60 -2.41 14.08 2.33
C GLU A 60 -3.80 13.80 1.74
N ALA A 61 -3.87 13.27 0.52
CA ALA A 61 -5.12 13.01 -0.19
C ALA A 61 -5.86 11.73 0.28
N VAL A 62 -5.13 10.66 0.67
CA VAL A 62 -5.71 9.31 0.88
C VAL A 62 -6.95 9.34 1.78
N ALA A 63 -6.83 9.99 2.95
CA ALA A 63 -7.88 9.97 3.96
C ALA A 63 -9.15 10.70 3.49
N ALA A 64 -9.02 11.81 2.75
CA ALA A 64 -10.16 12.53 2.21
C ALA A 64 -10.81 11.79 1.04
N LEU A 65 -10.01 11.23 0.12
CA LEU A 65 -10.52 10.40 -0.98
C LEU A 65 -11.34 9.21 -0.46
N ALA A 66 -10.79 8.46 0.50
CA ALA A 66 -11.46 7.31 1.08
C ALA A 66 -12.79 7.70 1.75
N ARG A 67 -12.86 8.83 2.46
CA ARG A 67 -14.10 9.34 3.07
C ARG A 67 -15.10 9.84 2.04
N ALA A 68 -14.65 10.55 1.01
CA ALA A 68 -15.51 11.20 0.02
C ALA A 68 -16.19 10.21 -0.93
N ARG A 69 -15.69 8.98 -1.09
CA ARG A 69 -16.24 8.02 -2.07
C ARG A 69 -17.76 7.81 -1.99
N THR A 70 -18.37 7.91 -0.81
CA THR A 70 -19.82 7.75 -0.60
C THR A 70 -20.57 9.08 -0.47
N GLY A 71 -19.88 10.22 -0.62
CA GLY A 71 -20.44 11.55 -0.42
C GLY A 71 -21.36 11.99 -1.57
N PRO A 72 -22.41 12.77 -1.27
CA PRO A 72 -23.23 13.42 -2.29
C PRO A 72 -22.43 14.52 -3.00
N GLY A 73 -22.61 14.66 -4.31
CA GLY A 73 -21.96 15.71 -5.11
C GLY A 73 -20.45 15.52 -5.33
N VAL A 74 -19.91 14.33 -5.03
CA VAL A 74 -18.51 13.97 -5.34
C VAL A 74 -18.39 13.60 -6.81
N HIS A 75 -17.35 14.10 -7.46
CA HIS A 75 -17.10 13.83 -8.86
C HIS A 75 -16.83 12.33 -9.10
N PRO A 76 -17.30 11.72 -10.21
CA PRO A 76 -17.08 10.31 -10.50
C PRO A 76 -15.61 9.86 -10.45
N ALA A 77 -14.69 10.64 -11.04
CA ALA A 77 -13.25 10.35 -10.98
C ALA A 77 -12.68 10.36 -9.55
N THR A 78 -13.14 11.29 -8.71
CA THR A 78 -12.74 11.36 -7.30
C THR A 78 -13.32 10.21 -6.49
N ARG A 79 -14.59 9.85 -6.74
CA ARG A 79 -15.21 8.67 -6.15
C ARG A 79 -14.44 7.40 -6.50
N PHE A 80 -14.00 7.27 -7.76
CA PHE A 80 -13.16 6.18 -8.22
C PHE A 80 -11.85 6.10 -7.43
N TRP A 81 -11.06 7.19 -7.37
CA TRP A 81 -9.82 7.21 -6.59
C TRP A 81 -10.04 6.99 -5.09
N GLY A 82 -11.20 7.40 -4.55
CA GLY A 82 -11.63 7.06 -3.20
C GLY A 82 -11.88 5.56 -2.97
N ALA A 83 -12.40 4.84 -3.96
CA ALA A 83 -12.52 3.38 -3.91
C ALA A 83 -11.14 2.71 -3.95
N VAL A 84 -10.25 3.15 -4.84
CA VAL A 84 -8.87 2.64 -4.91
C VAL A 84 -8.11 2.90 -3.61
N ALA A 85 -8.26 4.09 -3.01
CA ALA A 85 -7.68 4.43 -1.71
C ALA A 85 -8.15 3.50 -0.59
N LEU A 86 -9.44 3.16 -0.54
CA LEU A 86 -9.94 2.19 0.43
C LEU A 86 -9.31 0.81 0.24
N VAL A 87 -9.16 0.34 -1.00
CA VAL A 87 -8.51 -0.95 -1.29
C VAL A 87 -7.04 -0.92 -0.88
N ALA A 88 -6.32 0.17 -1.15
CA ALA A 88 -4.93 0.33 -0.71
C ALA A 88 -4.81 0.24 0.82
N LEU A 89 -5.69 0.93 1.56
CA LEU A 89 -5.73 0.87 3.02
C LEU A 89 -6.06 -0.54 3.54
N GLN A 90 -6.95 -1.28 2.86
CA GLN A 90 -7.26 -2.67 3.20
C GLN A 90 -6.07 -3.62 2.96
N LEU A 91 -5.23 -3.36 1.96
CA LEU A 91 -3.99 -4.10 1.72
C LEU A 91 -2.98 -3.81 2.84
N VAL A 92 -2.75 -2.53 3.14
CA VAL A 92 -1.83 -2.10 4.21
C VAL A 92 -2.24 -2.65 5.57
N THR A 93 -3.52 -2.59 5.92
CA THR A 93 -4.04 -3.10 7.22
C THR A 93 -3.93 -4.62 7.35
N ARG A 94 -3.99 -5.37 6.24
CA ARG A 94 -3.68 -6.80 6.21
C ARG A 94 -2.17 -7.11 6.20
N GLY A 95 -1.33 -6.08 6.27
CA GLY A 95 0.13 -6.23 6.23
C GLY A 95 0.67 -6.64 4.86
N ARG A 96 -0.11 -6.44 3.78
CA ARG A 96 0.32 -6.72 2.40
C ARG A 96 1.16 -5.56 1.87
N VAL A 97 2.37 -5.43 2.41
CA VAL A 97 3.35 -4.42 2.00
C VAL A 97 4.73 -5.08 1.91
N LEU A 98 5.40 -4.90 0.76
CA LEU A 98 6.71 -5.48 0.47
C LEU A 98 7.77 -4.38 0.28
N PRO A 99 9.03 -4.60 0.68
CA PRO A 99 10.11 -3.72 0.26
C PRO A 99 10.37 -3.89 -1.25
N GLY A 100 10.81 -2.81 -1.89
CA GLY A 100 11.17 -2.77 -3.30
C GLY A 100 12.21 -1.68 -3.56
N VAL A 101 12.94 -1.83 -4.66
CA VAL A 101 13.85 -0.81 -5.18
C VAL A 101 13.32 -0.33 -6.53
N THR A 102 13.02 0.95 -6.64
CA THR A 102 12.41 1.52 -7.85
C THR A 102 13.37 1.54 -9.03
N VAL A 103 12.89 1.90 -10.22
CA VAL A 103 13.74 2.08 -11.42
C VAL A 103 14.78 3.16 -11.16
N GLY A 104 14.37 4.28 -10.58
CA GLY A 104 15.25 5.32 -10.06
C GLY A 104 16.03 4.92 -8.81
N GLU A 105 16.14 3.63 -8.49
CA GLU A 105 16.97 3.06 -7.43
C GLU A 105 16.64 3.54 -6.00
N HIS A 106 15.44 4.05 -5.78
CA HIS A 106 15.00 4.49 -4.47
C HIS A 106 14.42 3.34 -3.66
N ASP A 107 14.55 3.43 -2.34
CA ASP A 107 13.82 2.59 -1.41
C ASP A 107 12.32 2.81 -1.56
N SER A 108 11.52 1.75 -1.60
CA SER A 108 10.07 1.86 -1.74
C SER A 108 9.36 0.73 -1.01
N TRP A 109 8.16 1.00 -0.51
CA TRP A 109 7.21 -0.04 -0.18
C TRP A 109 6.18 -0.17 -1.28
N ARG A 110 5.87 -1.41 -1.68
CA ARG A 110 4.87 -1.75 -2.69
C ARG A 110 3.74 -2.55 -2.08
N ALA A 111 2.54 -2.42 -2.62
CA ALA A 111 1.41 -3.23 -2.19
C ALA A 111 1.60 -4.69 -2.67
N GLY A 112 1.55 -5.64 -1.74
CA GLY A 112 1.71 -7.05 -2.06
C GLY A 112 2.19 -7.91 -0.88
N PRO A 113 2.28 -9.23 -1.05
CA PRO A 113 1.83 -9.99 -2.22
C PRO A 113 0.29 -9.94 -2.33
N LEU A 114 -0.23 -9.91 -3.56
CA LEU A 114 -1.67 -9.86 -3.82
C LEU A 114 -2.20 -11.28 -4.01
N ASP A 115 -3.25 -11.65 -3.28
CA ASP A 115 -3.95 -12.91 -3.53
C ASP A 115 -4.86 -12.81 -4.78
N ALA A 116 -5.49 -13.92 -5.17
CA ALA A 116 -6.36 -13.96 -6.34
C ALA A 116 -7.56 -12.99 -6.24
N ALA A 117 -8.11 -12.78 -5.03
CA ALA A 117 -9.23 -11.87 -4.82
C ALA A 117 -8.76 -10.40 -4.90
N ASP A 118 -7.56 -10.10 -4.41
CA ASP A 118 -6.92 -8.79 -4.55
C ASP A 118 -6.64 -8.46 -6.02
N VAL A 119 -6.11 -9.43 -6.78
CA VAL A 119 -5.89 -9.27 -8.23
C VAL A 119 -7.20 -9.02 -8.96
N GLN A 120 -8.25 -9.79 -8.65
CA GLN A 120 -9.55 -9.59 -9.28
C GLN A 120 -10.13 -8.21 -8.95
N ARG A 121 -10.02 -7.76 -7.69
CA ARG A 121 -10.49 -6.42 -7.29
C ARG A 121 -9.75 -5.30 -8.03
N VAL A 122 -8.45 -5.46 -8.27
CA VAL A 122 -7.66 -4.50 -9.08
C VAL A 122 -8.16 -4.46 -10.52
N ARG A 123 -8.50 -5.61 -11.12
CA ARG A 123 -9.08 -5.69 -12.46
C ARG A 123 -10.46 -5.03 -12.52
N ASP A 124 -11.34 -5.33 -11.56
CA ASP A 124 -12.67 -4.74 -11.50
C ASP A 124 -12.60 -3.20 -11.38
N LEU A 125 -11.63 -2.68 -10.61
CA LEU A 125 -11.36 -1.25 -10.55
C LEU A 125 -10.84 -0.71 -11.89
N ALA A 126 -9.90 -1.39 -12.53
CA ALA A 126 -9.36 -0.96 -13.82
C ALA A 126 -10.45 -0.88 -14.90
N ASP A 127 -11.33 -1.89 -14.97
CA ASP A 127 -12.45 -1.95 -15.91
C ASP A 127 -13.49 -0.84 -15.63
N ALA A 128 -13.66 -0.46 -14.37
CA ALA A 128 -14.59 0.60 -13.96
C ALA A 128 -14.00 2.02 -14.06
N MET A 129 -12.72 2.18 -14.43
CA MET A 129 -12.03 3.47 -14.37
C MET A 129 -12.64 4.49 -15.35
N PRO A 130 -13.21 5.61 -14.87
CA PRO A 130 -13.68 6.68 -15.75
C PRO A 130 -12.53 7.29 -16.55
N ALA A 131 -12.75 7.65 -17.81
CA ALA A 131 -11.74 8.33 -18.62
C ALA A 131 -11.23 9.63 -17.95
N THR A 132 -12.11 10.34 -17.24
CA THR A 132 -11.77 11.54 -16.46
C THR A 132 -10.81 11.28 -15.29
N ALA A 133 -10.70 10.04 -14.79
CA ALA A 133 -9.77 9.68 -13.73
C ALA A 133 -8.33 9.46 -14.22
N ARG A 134 -8.14 9.34 -15.54
CA ARG A 134 -6.87 9.15 -16.24
C ARG A 134 -6.74 10.08 -17.44
N ALA A 135 -7.30 11.28 -17.35
CA ALA A 135 -7.43 12.19 -18.48
C ALA A 135 -6.12 12.86 -18.92
N VAL A 136 -5.03 12.72 -18.16
CA VAL A 136 -3.73 13.30 -18.52
C VAL A 136 -3.09 12.43 -19.61
N PRO A 137 -2.82 12.97 -20.81
CA PRO A 137 -2.18 12.22 -21.88
C PRO A 137 -0.76 11.76 -21.52
N LEU A 138 -0.34 10.65 -22.13
CA LEU A 138 1.06 10.23 -22.09
C LEU A 138 1.94 11.24 -22.85
N ALA A 139 3.06 11.65 -22.24
CA ALA A 139 3.94 12.70 -22.78
C ALA A 139 4.63 12.33 -24.12
N ASN A 140 4.81 11.03 -24.39
CA ASN A 140 5.47 10.50 -25.59
C ASN A 140 4.65 9.32 -26.17
N PRO A 141 3.69 9.55 -27.07
CA PRO A 141 3.09 8.46 -27.84
C PRO A 141 4.16 7.78 -28.71
N ALA A 142 3.99 6.48 -28.98
CA ALA A 142 4.92 5.75 -29.85
C ALA A 142 4.97 6.41 -31.25
N PRO A 143 6.12 6.39 -31.96
CA PRO A 143 6.31 7.12 -33.22
C PRO A 143 5.33 6.75 -34.35
N GLN A 144 4.61 5.63 -34.24
CA GLN A 144 3.65 5.18 -35.24
C GLN A 144 2.18 5.51 -34.92
N ASP A 145 1.91 6.26 -33.85
CA ASP A 145 0.54 6.51 -33.37
C ASP A 145 0.27 8.02 -33.22
N ASP A 146 -0.37 8.63 -34.22
CA ASP A 146 -0.69 10.08 -34.29
C ASP A 146 -1.81 10.49 -33.29
N GLY A 147 -2.14 9.65 -32.31
CA GLY A 147 -3.29 9.78 -31.42
C GLY A 147 -2.96 10.20 -29.98
N ILE A 148 -3.91 10.89 -29.33
CA ILE A 148 -3.87 11.15 -27.88
C ILE A 148 -4.06 9.82 -27.14
N ARG A 149 -3.06 9.38 -26.40
CA ARG A 149 -3.09 8.15 -25.59
C ARG A 149 -3.19 8.48 -24.10
N LEU A 150 -4.11 7.81 -23.41
CA LEU A 150 -4.25 7.87 -21.96
C LEU A 150 -3.50 6.70 -21.29
N PRO A 151 -3.11 6.82 -20.01
CA PRO A 151 -2.56 5.72 -19.24
C PRO A 151 -3.47 4.48 -19.22
N ASP A 152 -2.86 3.30 -19.26
CA ASP A 152 -3.58 2.05 -19.03
C ASP A 152 -4.11 2.01 -17.58
N ALA A 153 -5.35 1.54 -17.41
CA ALA A 153 -6.06 1.65 -16.14
C ALA A 153 -5.44 0.75 -15.06
N GLU A 154 -5.15 -0.52 -15.35
CA GLU A 154 -4.61 -1.46 -14.36
C GLU A 154 -3.23 -1.02 -13.82
N PRO A 155 -2.24 -0.67 -14.66
CA PRO A 155 -0.96 -0.15 -14.17
C PRO A 155 -1.11 1.11 -13.32
N LEU A 156 -2.04 2.02 -13.69
CA LEU A 156 -2.27 3.25 -12.94
C LEU A 156 -2.92 2.97 -11.56
N VAL A 157 -3.84 2.01 -11.47
CA VAL A 157 -4.40 1.53 -10.20
C VAL A 157 -3.29 0.96 -9.33
N ARG A 158 -2.45 0.06 -9.87
CA ARG A 158 -1.33 -0.56 -9.14
C ARG A 158 -0.34 0.49 -8.62
N ALA A 159 0.01 1.47 -9.46
CA ALA A 159 0.88 2.57 -9.07
C ALA A 159 0.30 3.40 -7.92
N PHE A 160 -1.02 3.62 -7.89
CA PHE A 160 -1.67 4.29 -6.76
C PHE A 160 -1.63 3.44 -5.49
N LEU A 161 -1.86 2.12 -5.58
CA LEU A 161 -1.74 1.22 -4.43
C LEU A 161 -0.32 1.26 -3.84
N ASP A 162 0.69 1.24 -4.70
CA ASP A 162 2.09 1.36 -4.30
C ASP A 162 2.40 2.73 -3.69
N ALA A 163 1.87 3.83 -4.24
CA ALA A 163 2.05 5.16 -3.67
C ALA A 163 1.47 5.28 -2.26
N VAL A 164 0.29 4.69 -2.02
CA VAL A 164 -0.28 4.63 -0.67
C VAL A 164 0.59 3.75 0.23
N ALA A 165 0.95 2.53 -0.20
CA ALA A 165 1.78 1.62 0.57
C ALA A 165 3.13 2.24 0.97
N ASP A 166 3.76 3.00 0.07
CA ASP A 166 5.05 3.66 0.29
C ASP A 166 5.00 4.82 1.28
N THR A 167 3.81 5.33 1.63
CA THR A 167 3.65 6.41 2.61
C THR A 167 3.39 5.91 4.03
N MET A 168 2.86 4.70 4.22
CA MET A 168 2.31 4.27 5.51
C MET A 168 3.36 3.83 6.55
N PRO A 169 4.44 3.09 6.21
CA PRO A 169 5.43 2.64 7.20
C PRO A 169 6.35 3.76 7.76
N ARG A 170 6.31 4.96 7.18
CA ARG A 170 7.31 6.03 7.36
C ARG A 170 6.91 7.06 8.43
N SER A 171 6.71 6.60 9.66
CA SER A 171 6.33 7.48 10.78
C SER A 171 7.51 8.35 11.28
N PRO A 172 7.27 9.47 12.00
CA PRO A 172 8.33 10.28 12.60
C PRO A 172 9.27 9.50 13.55
N GLY A 173 8.83 8.36 14.10
CA GLY A 173 9.63 7.49 14.95
C GLY A 173 10.39 6.40 14.20
N ALA A 174 10.07 6.12 12.93
CA ALA A 174 10.57 4.96 12.19
C ALA A 174 12.10 4.98 12.03
N VAL A 175 12.69 6.14 11.73
CA VAL A 175 14.16 6.27 11.60
C VAL A 175 14.86 5.97 12.92
N ARG A 176 14.30 6.43 14.06
CA ARG A 176 14.86 6.14 15.38
C ARG A 176 14.71 4.68 15.78
N ALA A 177 13.57 4.06 15.46
CA ALA A 177 13.30 2.66 15.78
C ALA A 177 14.15 1.68 14.97
N THR A 178 14.44 2.01 13.71
CA THR A 178 15.19 1.13 12.78
C THR A 178 16.68 1.44 12.73
N GLY A 179 17.11 2.63 13.18
CA GLY A 179 18.49 3.09 13.07
C GLY A 179 18.93 3.42 11.63
N THR A 180 18.01 3.44 10.66
CA THR A 180 18.30 3.72 9.24
C THR A 180 17.26 4.64 8.63
N ALA A 181 17.66 5.37 7.58
CA ALA A 181 16.74 6.17 6.77
C ALA A 181 16.06 5.34 5.68
N ALA A 182 16.73 4.30 5.16
CA ALA A 182 16.19 3.45 4.11
C ALA A 182 14.90 2.76 4.60
N TYR A 183 13.85 2.80 3.80
CA TYR A 183 12.51 2.28 4.09
C TYR A 183 11.78 2.92 5.29
N ALA A 184 12.42 3.86 6.01
CA ALA A 184 11.86 4.48 7.22
C ALA A 184 11.62 5.99 7.08
N ALA A 185 12.46 6.70 6.33
CA ALA A 185 12.35 8.15 6.15
C ALA A 185 11.40 8.51 5.00
N MET A 186 10.71 9.65 5.10
CA MET A 186 9.94 10.21 3.98
C MET A 186 10.82 10.60 2.79
N LYS A 187 12.00 11.17 3.06
CA LYS A 187 12.97 11.52 2.02
C LYS A 187 13.42 10.26 1.25
N PRO A 188 13.42 10.28 -0.11
CA PRO A 188 13.99 9.21 -0.92
C PRO A 188 15.44 8.87 -0.58
N VAL A 189 15.75 7.58 -0.45
CA VAL A 189 17.10 7.06 -0.23
C VAL A 189 17.47 6.13 -1.39
N LYS A 190 18.62 6.39 -2.01
CA LYS A 190 19.18 5.52 -3.05
C LYS A 190 19.73 4.24 -2.45
N VAL A 191 19.20 3.09 -2.87
CA VAL A 191 19.58 1.77 -2.34
C VAL A 191 19.71 0.69 -3.44
N PRO A 192 20.45 0.94 -4.54
CA PRO A 192 20.58 -0.05 -5.62
C PRO A 192 21.13 -1.40 -5.14
N HIS A 193 21.99 -1.39 -4.11
CA HIS A 193 22.56 -2.58 -3.48
C HIS A 193 21.53 -3.47 -2.76
N LEU A 194 20.31 -2.97 -2.49
CA LEU A 194 19.24 -3.73 -1.83
C LEU A 194 18.26 -4.37 -2.83
N ARG A 195 18.48 -4.24 -4.15
CA ARG A 195 17.57 -4.79 -5.16
C ARG A 195 17.42 -6.30 -5.05
N GLY A 196 18.52 -7.04 -5.02
CA GLY A 196 18.50 -8.51 -4.90
C GLY A 196 17.80 -8.96 -3.61
N TRP A 197 18.12 -8.33 -2.48
CA TRP A 197 17.43 -8.59 -1.21
C TRP A 197 15.91 -8.34 -1.30
N ALA A 198 15.48 -7.24 -1.91
CA ALA A 198 14.05 -6.92 -2.03
C ALA A 198 13.32 -7.93 -2.94
N GLU A 199 13.96 -8.38 -4.02
CA GLU A 199 13.45 -9.41 -4.93
C GLU A 199 13.32 -10.77 -4.23
N GLU A 200 14.34 -11.17 -3.45
CA GLU A 200 14.31 -12.38 -2.63
C GLU A 200 13.19 -12.35 -1.58
N VAL A 201 13.02 -11.23 -0.87
CA VAL A 201 11.93 -11.05 0.11
C VAL A 201 10.57 -11.14 -0.56
N SER A 202 10.39 -10.53 -1.74
CA SER A 202 9.15 -10.62 -2.51
C SER A 202 8.85 -12.08 -2.89
N ALA A 203 9.82 -12.79 -3.46
CA ALA A 203 9.66 -14.19 -3.87
C ALA A 203 9.34 -15.12 -2.68
N GLY A 204 9.95 -14.88 -1.53
CA GLY A 204 9.68 -15.64 -0.30
C GLY A 204 8.27 -15.44 0.25
N LEU A 205 7.71 -14.22 0.14
CA LEU A 205 6.36 -13.91 0.61
C LEU A 205 5.27 -14.36 -0.37
N ASP A 206 5.59 -14.43 -1.67
CA ASP A 206 4.73 -15.07 -2.68
C ASP A 206 4.56 -16.59 -2.44
N ALA A 207 5.41 -17.21 -1.60
CA ALA A 207 5.22 -18.60 -1.17
C ALA A 207 4.00 -18.80 -0.25
N GLY A 208 3.32 -17.73 0.18
CA GLY A 208 2.05 -17.79 0.91
C GLY A 208 2.19 -17.96 2.43
N VAL A 209 3.39 -17.74 2.97
CA VAL A 209 3.73 -18.01 4.37
C VAL A 209 4.45 -16.80 5.00
N ARG A 210 4.13 -16.47 6.25
CA ARG A 210 4.81 -15.45 7.05
C ARG A 210 5.47 -16.06 8.29
N LEU A 211 6.67 -15.59 8.62
CA LEU A 211 7.34 -15.95 9.87
C LEU A 211 7.16 -14.86 10.93
N SER A 212 6.95 -15.25 12.19
CA SER A 212 7.02 -14.35 13.34
C SER A 212 7.88 -14.96 14.44
N LEU A 213 8.42 -14.12 15.32
CA LEU A 213 9.14 -14.55 16.52
C LEU A 213 8.29 -14.21 17.74
N ARG A 214 7.82 -15.22 18.47
CA ARG A 214 7.18 -15.04 19.79
C ARG A 214 8.26 -15.16 20.86
N LEU A 215 8.43 -14.11 21.65
CA LEU A 215 9.30 -14.14 22.82
C LEU A 215 8.47 -14.57 24.02
N GLU A 216 8.80 -15.72 24.59
CA GLU A 216 8.25 -16.26 25.83
C GLU A 216 9.26 -15.96 26.95
N ALA A 217 8.80 -15.53 28.12
CA ALA A 217 9.65 -15.36 29.29
C ALA A 217 9.39 -16.51 30.26
N ASP A 218 10.35 -17.42 30.37
CA ASP A 218 10.27 -18.53 31.31
C ASP A 218 10.68 -18.02 32.69
N HIS A 219 9.67 -17.57 33.43
CA HIS A 219 9.72 -17.01 34.79
C HIS A 219 10.45 -15.66 34.97
N LEU A 220 9.70 -14.69 35.51
CA LEU A 220 10.27 -13.53 36.20
C LEU A 220 10.78 -13.99 37.58
N GLY A 221 11.89 -14.72 37.61
CA GLY A 221 12.53 -15.17 38.85
C GLY A 221 13.18 -14.00 39.60
N GLY A 222 12.49 -13.47 40.61
CA GLY A 222 13.08 -12.51 41.55
C GLY A 222 14.06 -13.22 42.48
N ASN A 223 15.36 -13.02 42.28
CA ASN A 223 16.36 -13.22 43.33
C ASN A 223 16.56 -11.89 44.06
N SER A 224 16.30 -11.90 45.37
CA SER A 224 16.65 -10.88 46.35
C SER A 224 18.16 -10.66 46.47
N ALA A 225 18.80 -10.16 45.41
CA ALA A 225 20.11 -9.49 45.40
C ALA A 225 20.43 -9.02 43.96
N GLY A 226 19.81 -7.93 43.51
CA GLY A 226 20.45 -7.04 42.52
C GLY A 226 20.20 -7.25 41.03
N GLY A 227 19.23 -8.04 40.56
CA GLY A 227 18.84 -8.01 39.14
C GLY A 227 17.76 -9.01 38.72
N LEU A 228 16.82 -8.55 37.88
CA LEU A 228 15.86 -9.41 37.17
C LEU A 228 16.59 -10.15 36.04
N ALA A 229 16.96 -11.41 36.25
CA ALA A 229 17.39 -12.29 35.17
C ALA A 229 16.15 -12.97 34.60
N ALA A 230 15.62 -12.45 33.49
CA ALA A 230 14.56 -13.10 32.73
C ALA A 230 15.21 -14.01 31.67
N GLU A 231 14.85 -15.29 31.68
CA GLU A 231 15.17 -16.21 30.58
C GLU A 231 14.12 -16.04 29.49
N PHE A 232 14.56 -15.76 28.26
CA PHE A 232 13.67 -15.59 27.12
C PHE A 232 13.84 -16.75 26.14
N ARG A 233 12.72 -17.39 25.81
CA ARG A 233 12.63 -18.37 24.73
C ARG A 233 12.05 -17.72 23.48
N ALA A 234 12.75 -17.84 22.37
CA ALA A 234 12.30 -17.31 21.09
C ALA A 234 11.69 -18.44 20.24
N VAL A 235 10.38 -18.40 20.00
CA VAL A 235 9.65 -19.38 19.21
C VAL A 235 9.36 -18.82 17.83
N VAL A 236 9.90 -19.47 16.80
CA VAL A 236 9.58 -19.13 15.41
C VAL A 236 8.21 -19.72 15.08
N GLN A 237 7.29 -18.88 14.64
CA GLN A 237 5.95 -19.27 14.22
C GLN A 237 5.78 -19.03 12.73
N VAL A 238 5.06 -19.94 12.10
CA VAL A 238 4.70 -19.96 10.68
C VAL A 238 3.21 -19.65 10.58
N HIS A 239 2.87 -18.66 9.76
CA HIS A 239 1.52 -18.16 9.55
C HIS A 239 1.13 -18.37 8.09
N SER A 240 -0.11 -18.80 7.86
CA SER A 240 -0.68 -18.77 6.51
C SER A 240 -1.05 -17.33 6.13
N LEU A 241 -0.64 -16.88 4.93
CA LEU A 241 -1.10 -15.61 4.36
C LEU A 241 -2.50 -15.72 3.74
N ALA A 242 -3.00 -16.93 3.50
CA ALA A 242 -4.34 -17.19 2.98
C ALA A 242 -5.40 -17.25 4.10
N ASP A 243 -5.01 -17.75 5.28
CA ASP A 243 -5.86 -17.82 6.48
C ASP A 243 -5.06 -17.35 7.71
N PRO A 244 -5.24 -16.08 8.14
CA PRO A 244 -4.52 -15.52 9.28
C PRO A 244 -4.79 -16.21 10.62
N SER A 245 -5.79 -17.09 10.72
CA SER A 245 -6.05 -17.87 11.93
C SER A 245 -5.13 -19.09 12.07
N LEU A 246 -4.46 -19.50 10.98
CA LEU A 246 -3.55 -20.64 10.97
C LEU A 246 -2.14 -20.19 11.34
N VAL A 247 -1.76 -20.52 12.59
CA VAL A 247 -0.43 -20.28 13.15
C VAL A 247 0.10 -21.59 13.74
N VAL A 248 1.33 -21.95 13.39
CA VAL A 248 2.00 -23.15 13.91
C VAL A 248 3.45 -22.83 14.26
N ASP A 249 3.96 -23.43 15.33
CA ASP A 249 5.39 -23.33 15.65
C ASP A 249 6.21 -24.05 14.57
N ALA A 250 7.25 -23.39 14.05
CA ALA A 250 8.04 -23.90 12.93
C ALA A 250 8.65 -25.28 13.24
N ALA A 251 9.04 -25.51 14.50
CA ALA A 251 9.52 -26.81 14.96
C ALA A 251 8.47 -27.90 14.82
N ALA A 252 7.20 -27.62 15.13
CA ALA A 252 6.11 -28.59 15.00
C ALA A 252 5.78 -28.88 13.52
N LEU A 253 5.81 -27.84 12.67
CA LEU A 253 5.62 -28.00 11.22
C LEU A 253 6.71 -28.89 10.61
N TRP A 254 7.98 -28.68 10.98
CA TRP A 254 9.13 -29.41 10.46
C TRP A 254 9.15 -30.89 10.90
N GLN A 255 8.61 -31.19 12.08
CA GLN A 255 8.47 -32.56 12.60
C GLN A 255 7.22 -33.28 12.05
N GLY A 256 6.49 -32.67 11.11
CA GLY A 256 5.30 -33.26 10.48
C GLY A 256 4.00 -33.14 11.30
N GLY A 257 3.98 -32.31 12.35
CA GLY A 257 2.86 -32.19 13.30
C GLY A 257 1.70 -31.28 12.86
N GLY A 258 1.54 -31.01 11.56
CA GLY A 258 0.53 -30.09 11.03
C GLY A 258 -0.89 -30.67 10.97
N HIS A 259 -1.48 -31.05 12.11
CA HIS A 259 -2.93 -31.27 12.30
C HIS A 259 -3.24 -31.71 13.75
N ASN A 260 -3.49 -30.77 14.66
CA ASN A 260 -4.59 -30.93 15.61
C ASN A 260 -4.87 -29.60 16.30
N GLY A 261 -6.00 -28.97 15.95
CA GLY A 261 -6.60 -27.97 16.81
C GLY A 261 -7.02 -28.64 18.11
N ARG A 262 -6.42 -28.24 19.24
CA ARG A 262 -7.03 -28.46 20.54
C ARG A 262 -7.12 -27.13 21.28
N HIS A 263 -8.36 -26.63 21.30
CA HIS A 263 -8.90 -25.83 22.38
C HIS A 263 -8.53 -26.49 23.72
N SER A 264 -7.65 -25.85 24.48
CA SER A 264 -7.51 -26.11 25.91
C SER A 264 -8.64 -25.37 26.62
N GLY A 265 -9.79 -26.03 26.73
CA GLY A 265 -10.81 -25.70 27.70
C GLY A 265 -10.36 -26.22 29.07
N GLY A 266 -10.34 -25.33 30.06
CA GLY A 266 -9.90 -25.66 31.41
C GLY A 266 -10.73 -26.80 32.03
N GLN A 267 -10.03 -27.67 32.75
CA GLN A 267 -10.66 -28.57 33.72
C GLN A 267 -10.03 -28.29 35.07
N GLY A 268 -10.77 -27.50 35.87
CA GLY A 268 -10.68 -27.58 37.31
C GLY A 268 -11.49 -28.78 37.82
N GLY A 269 -11.09 -29.30 38.97
CA GLY A 269 -11.99 -30.10 39.81
C GLY A 269 -11.47 -31.49 40.21
N GLY A 270 -10.65 -31.52 41.26
CA GLY A 270 -11.03 -32.19 42.51
C GLY A 270 -10.66 -33.66 42.72
N GLN A 271 -10.35 -33.92 44.01
CA GLN A 271 -10.21 -35.20 44.74
C GLN A 271 -8.75 -35.64 44.88
N GLY A 272 -8.26 -36.01 46.06
CA GLY A 272 -8.84 -36.19 47.39
C GLY A 272 -7.74 -36.83 48.24
#